data_AF-A0A258BJP0-F1
#
_entry.id   AF-A0A258BJP0-F1
#
_cell.length_a   1.000
_cell.length_b   1.000
_cell.length_c   1.000
_cell.angle_alpha   90.00
_cell.angle_beta   90.00
_cell.angle_gamma   90.00
#
_symmetry.space_group_name_H-M   'P 1'
#
loop_
_entity.id
_entity.type
_entity.pdbx_description
1 polymer ?
#
loop_
_entity_poly.entity_id
_entity_poly.type
_entity_poly.pdbx_seq_one_letter_code
_entity_poly.pdbx_strand_id
1 'polypeptide(L)' 'MHNSTFDPMAALVPVVIEQSNRGERSFDIYSRLLRERIIFVTGQIEDHMASI' A
#
# COMPACT_ATOMS: atom_id res chain seq x y z
N MET A 1 -15.34 -20.77 17.29
CA MET A 1 -15.14 -20.25 15.92
C MET A 1 -14.61 -18.83 16.08
N HIS A 2 -13.29 -18.66 16.13
CA HIS A 2 -12.66 -17.34 16.29
C HIS A 2 -12.50 -16.78 14.87
N ASN A 3 -13.34 -15.81 14.53
CA ASN A 3 -13.24 -15.12 13.25
C ASN A 3 -11.96 -14.29 13.31
N SER A 4 -10.92 -14.73 12.60
CA SER A 4 -9.68 -13.99 12.40
C SER A 4 -10.05 -12.67 11.73
N THR A 5 -10.34 -11.65 12.53
CA THR A 5 -10.42 -10.27 12.09
C THR A 5 -9.08 -9.99 11.44
N PHE A 6 -9.08 -9.83 10.11
CA PHE A 6 -7.95 -9.28 9.38
C PHE A 6 -7.51 -8.05 10.13
N ASP A 7 -6.38 -8.13 10.81
CA ASP A 7 -5.74 -6.99 11.43
C ASP A 7 -4.88 -6.35 10.32
N PRO A 8 -5.35 -5.28 9.66
CA PRO A 8 -4.61 -4.66 8.58
C PRO A 8 -3.27 -4.08 9.04
N MET A 9 -3.07 -3.90 10.36
CA MET A 9 -1.78 -3.47 10.93
C MET A 9 -0.82 -4.63 11.17
N ALA A 10 -1.29 -5.87 11.24
CA ALA A 10 -0.46 -7.08 11.30
C ALA A 10 -0.11 -7.65 9.91
N ALA A 11 -0.74 -7.14 8.85
CA ALA A 11 -0.42 -7.52 7.48
C ALA A 11 0.89 -6.85 7.05
N LEU A 12 1.98 -7.63 7.00
CA LEU A 12 3.24 -7.20 6.40
C LEU A 12 2.96 -6.75 4.96
N VAL A 13 3.17 -5.46 4.67
CA VAL A 13 3.02 -4.93 3.31
C VAL A 13 4.16 -5.50 2.46
N PRO A 14 3.86 -6.19 1.35
CA PRO A 14 4.88 -6.81 0.52
C PRO A 14 5.76 -5.76 -0.16
N VAL A 15 7.06 -6.07 -0.22
CA VAL A 15 8.06 -5.27 -0.92
C VAL A 15 8.24 -5.81 -2.33
N VAL A 16 8.29 -4.90 -3.30
CA VAL A 16 8.55 -5.18 -4.71
C VAL A 16 9.83 -4.51 -5.17
N ILE A 17 10.54 -5.16 -6.09
CA ILE A 17 11.79 -4.64 -6.67
C ILE A 17 11.48 -4.16 -8.09
N GLU A 18 11.68 -2.87 -8.35
CA GLU A 18 11.54 -2.26 -9.67
C GLU A 18 12.92 -2.10 -10.31
N GLN A 19 13.08 -2.62 -11.52
CA GLN A 19 14.26 -2.38 -12.33
C GLN A 19 14.13 -1.06 -13.09
N SER A 20 15.14 -0.21 -12.98
CA SER A 20 15.28 1.03 -13.74
C SER A 20 16.60 1.05 -14.50
N ASN A 21 16.75 1.93 -15.49
CA ASN A 21 18.00 2.10 -16.24
C ASN A 21 19.21 2.48 -15.37
N ARG A 22 19.00 2.86 -14.09
CA ARG A 22 20.05 3.20 -13.12
C ARG A 22 20.21 2.14 -12.01
N GLY A 23 19.57 0.98 -12.15
CA GLY A 23 19.61 -0.11 -11.17
C GLY A 23 18.25 -0.44 -10.55
N GLU A 24 18.27 -1.21 -9.47
CA GLU A 24 17.09 -1.72 -8.75
C GLU A 24 16.66 -0.79 -7.62
N ARG A 25 15.36 -0.63 -7.42
CA ARG A 25 14.77 0.09 -6.28
C ARG A 25 13.68 -0.74 -5.63
N SER A 26 13.73 -0.85 -4.31
CA SER A 26 12.69 -1.49 -3.50
C SER A 26 11.59 -0.50 -3.13
N PHE A 27 10.34 -0.92 -3.29
CA PHE A 27 9.14 -0.17 -2.90
C PHE A 27 8.22 -1.09 -2.11
N ASP A 28 7.44 -0.55 -1.16
CA ASP A 28 6.21 -1.23 -0.78
C ASP A 28 5.23 -1.20 -1.97
N ILE A 29 4.30 -2.15 -2.03
CA ILE A 29 3.38 -2.25 -3.17
C ILE A 29 2.53 -0.98 -3.39
N TYR A 30 2.14 -0.27 -2.33
CA TYR A 30 1.30 0.92 -2.45
C TYR A 30 2.09 2.10 -3.04
N SER A 31 3.33 2.32 -2.61
CA SER A 31 4.17 3.37 -3.19
C SER A 31 4.54 3.12 -4.65
N ARG A 32 4.75 1.86 -5.05
CA ARG A 32 4.96 1.51 -6.47
C ARG A 32 3.76 1.86 -7.33
N LEU A 33 2.54 1.59 -6.85
CA LEU A 33 1.30 1.89 -7.57
C LEU A 33 0.98 3.38 -7.56
N LEU A 34 1.29 4.10 -6.48
CA LEU A 34 1.16 5.55 -6.43
C LEU A 34 2.03 6.24 -7.49
N ARG A 35 3.21 5.69 -7.79
CA ARG A 35 4.07 6.19 -8.87
C ARG A 35 3.41 6.09 -10.25
N GLU A 36 2.52 5.12 -10.45
CA GLU A 36 1.69 4.96 -11.64
C GLU A 36 0.37 5.74 -11.56
N ARG A 37 0.21 6.58 -10.52
CA ARG A 37 -0.99 7.37 -10.22
C ARG A 37 -2.21 6.54 -9.87
N ILE A 38 -1.99 5.35 -9.32
CA ILE A 38 -3.06 4.48 -8.81
C ILE A 38 -3.20 4.72 -7.30
N ILE A 39 -4.40 5.09 -6.86
CA ILE A 39 -4.74 5.36 -5.46
C ILE A 39 -5.77 4.35 -5.00
N PHE A 40 -5.53 3.76 -3.83
CA PHE A 40 -6.47 2.86 -3.16
C PHE A 40 -7.20 3.61 -2.06
N VAL A 41 -8.52 3.51 -2.06
CA VAL A 41 -9.37 3.93 -0.95
C VAL A 41 -10.08 2.68 -0.45
N THR A 42 -9.77 2.29 0.78
CA THR A 42 -10.29 1.05 1.39
C THR A 42 -10.88 1.33 2.75
N GLY A 43 -11.94 0.64 3.11
CA GLY A 43 -12.62 0.83 4.39
C GLY A 43 -13.70 1.92 4.34
N GLN A 44 -14.11 2.40 5.51
CA GLN A 44 -15.06 3.50 5.61
C GLN A 44 -14.39 4.81 5.24
N ILE A 45 -15.14 5.73 4.63
CA ILE A 45 -14.61 7.04 4.28
C ILE A 45 -14.60 7.92 5.53
N GLU A 46 -13.43 8.45 5.86
CA GLU A 46 -13.22 9.30 7.03
C GLU A 46 -12.51 10.59 6.64
N ASP A 47 -12.79 11.68 7.37
CA ASP A 47 -12.27 13.01 7.06
C ASP A 47 -10.74 13.08 7.05
N HIS A 48 -10.08 12.28 7.89
CA HIS A 48 -8.61 12.24 7.97
C HIS A 48 -7.93 11.67 6.70
N MET A 49 -8.69 10.97 5.83
CA MET A 49 -8.17 10.43 4.58
C MET A 49 -7.93 11.54 3.55
N ALA A 50 -8.61 12.67 3.70
CA ALA A 50 -8.39 13.86 2.88
C ALA A 50 -7.30 14.73 3.52
N SER A 51 -6.20 14.95 2.80
CA SER A 51 -5.22 16.00 3.11
C SER A 51 -5.31 17.11 2.06
N ILE A 52 -5.14 18.36 2.50
CA ILE A 52 -5.02 19.54 1.61
C ILE A 52 -3.59 19.72 1.12
#